data_AF-A0AB74HRW8-F1
#
_entry.id   AF-A0AB74HRW8-F1
#
_cell.length_a   1.000
_cell.length_b   1.000
_cell.length_c   1.000
_cell.angle_alpha   90.00
_cell.angle_beta   90.00
_cell.angle_gamma   90.00
#
_symmetry.space_group_name_H-M   'P 1'
#
loop_
_entity.id
_entity.type
_entity.pdbx_description
1 polymer ?
#
loop_
_entity_poly.entity_id
_entity_poly.type
_entity_poly.pdbx_seq_one_letter_code
_entity_poly.pdbx_strand_id
1 'polypeptide(L)' 'LQAVMEMDVASMMTVIPRISTPTLTPQEMADLDPADLAAMSIEVVLFLLPKSALADLPTA' A
#
# COMPACT_ATOMS: atom_id res chain seq x y z
N LEU A 1 -7.42 7.85 -5.51
CA LEU A 1 -7.21 7.72 -4.04
C LEU A 1 -8.17 6.72 -3.41
N GLN A 2 -9.46 6.76 -3.73
CA GLN A 2 -10.44 5.79 -3.20
C GLN A 2 -10.01 4.32 -3.40
N ALA A 3 -9.58 3.93 -4.61
CA ALA A 3 -9.08 2.57 -4.85
C ALA A 3 -7.85 2.21 -3.99
N VAL A 4 -7.00 3.17 -3.66
CA VAL A 4 -5.85 2.96 -2.74
C VAL A 4 -6.34 2.76 -1.30
N MET A 5 -7.32 3.55 -0.86
CA MET A 5 -7.96 3.41 0.46
C MET A 5 -8.69 2.07 0.64
N GLU A 6 -9.27 1.55 -0.45
CA GLU A 6 -9.90 0.22 -0.50
C GLU A 6 -8.86 -0.91 -0.69
N MET A 7 -7.56 -0.57 -0.68
CA MET A 7 -6.44 -1.50 -0.86
C MET A 7 -6.56 -2.34 -2.14
N ASP A 8 -7.07 -1.73 -3.22
CA ASP A 8 -7.18 -2.36 -4.53
C ASP A 8 -5.80 -2.83 -5.01
N VAL A 9 -5.71 -4.13 -5.29
CA VAL A 9 -4.45 -4.81 -5.64
C VAL A 9 -3.81 -4.24 -6.89
N ALA A 10 -4.59 -3.94 -7.94
CA ALA A 10 -4.05 -3.39 -9.17
C ALA A 10 -3.47 -1.99 -8.94
N SER A 11 -4.14 -1.19 -8.10
CA SER A 11 -3.63 0.12 -7.67
C SER A 11 -2.35 -0.02 -6.86
N MET A 12 -2.31 -0.95 -5.89
CA MET A 12 -1.13 -1.22 -5.06
C MET A 12 0.08 -1.68 -5.88
N MET A 13 -0.13 -2.55 -6.88
CA MET A 13 0.90 -2.98 -7.82
C MET A 13 1.53 -1.83 -8.62
N THR A 14 0.87 -0.68 -8.73
CA THR A 14 1.45 0.51 -9.37
C THR A 14 2.05 1.51 -8.39
N VAL A 15 1.51 1.60 -7.18
CA VAL A 15 1.91 2.61 -6.18
C VAL A 15 3.13 2.14 -5.40
N ILE A 16 3.10 0.90 -4.90
CA ILE A 16 4.17 0.33 -4.07
C ILE A 16 5.55 0.45 -4.76
N PRO A 17 5.73 0.03 -6.03
CA PRO A 17 7.02 0.17 -6.71
C PRO A 17 7.55 1.61 -6.80
N ARG A 18 6.67 2.60 -6.94
CA ARG A 18 7.06 4.00 -7.11
C ARG A 18 7.64 4.62 -5.85
N ILE A 19 7.34 4.03 -4.69
CA ILE A 19 7.80 4.51 -3.38
C ILE A 19 8.78 3.55 -2.71
N SER A 20 9.15 2.45 -3.36
CA SER A 20 10.17 1.51 -2.89
C SER A 20 11.56 1.89 -3.43
N THR A 21 12.63 1.54 -2.70
CA THR A 21 14.01 1.63 -3.19
C THR A 21 14.75 0.33 -2.86
N PRO A 22 15.19 -0.45 -3.86
CA PRO A 22 14.99 -0.23 -5.30
C PRO A 22 13.51 -0.30 -5.73
N THR A 23 13.19 0.27 -6.89
CA THR A 23 11.87 0.15 -7.51
C THR A 23 11.62 -1.31 -7.88
N LEU A 24 10.49 -1.86 -7.41
CA LEU A 24 10.08 -3.22 -7.75
C LEU A 24 9.56 -3.30 -9.19
N THR A 25 9.93 -4.35 -9.91
CA THR A 25 9.38 -4.64 -11.24
C THR A 25 7.97 -5.22 -11.14
N PRO A 26 7.16 -5.17 -12.21
CA PRO A 26 5.84 -5.81 -12.21
C PRO A 26 5.88 -7.31 -11.93
N GLN A 27 6.94 -8.00 -12.35
CA GLN A 27 7.10 -9.43 -12.09
C GLN A 27 7.40 -9.70 -10.61
N GLU A 28 8.33 -8.96 -10.02
CA GLU A 28 8.62 -9.07 -8.58
C GLU A 28 7.38 -8.78 -7.73
N MET A 29 6.55 -7.80 -8.10
CA MET A 29 5.27 -7.52 -7.44
C MET A 29 4.26 -8.67 -7.57
N ALA A 30 4.24 -9.34 -8.72
CA ALA A 30 3.33 -10.46 -8.99
C ALA A 30 3.75 -11.74 -8.26
N ASP A 31 5.05 -11.89 -8.00
CA ASP A 31 5.64 -13.03 -7.29
C ASP A 31 5.61 -12.84 -5.76
N LEU A 32 5.13 -11.69 -5.24
CA LEU A 32 4.96 -11.45 -3.81
C LEU A 32 3.87 -12.34 -3.21
N ASP A 33 4.13 -12.83 -2.00
CA ASP A 33 3.12 -13.53 -1.22
C ASP A 33 1.94 -12.58 -0.90
N PRO A 34 0.68 -13.06 -0.95
CA PRO A 34 -0.49 -12.21 -0.70
C PRO A 34 -0.49 -11.54 0.69
N ALA A 35 0.09 -12.21 1.69
CA ALA A 35 0.19 -11.67 3.05
C ALA A 35 1.15 -10.46 3.11
N ASP A 36 2.27 -10.54 2.41
CA ASP A 36 3.24 -9.44 2.34
C ASP A 36 2.67 -8.26 1.58
N LEU A 37 2.00 -8.52 0.45
CA LEU A 37 1.32 -7.48 -0.32
C LEU A 37 0.25 -6.77 0.53
N ALA A 38 -0.53 -7.50 1.32
CA ALA A 38 -1.52 -6.92 2.22
C ALA A 38 -0.86 -6.04 3.30
N ALA A 39 0.21 -6.51 3.94
CA ALA A 39 0.95 -5.76 4.95
C ALA A 39 1.54 -4.46 4.37
N MET A 40 2.18 -4.55 3.20
CA MET A 40 2.70 -3.38 2.49
C MET A 40 1.58 -2.40 2.13
N SER A 41 0.43 -2.90 1.67
CA SER A 41 -0.73 -2.06 1.32
C SER A 41 -1.24 -1.27 2.52
N ILE A 42 -1.25 -1.86 3.73
CA ILE A 42 -1.61 -1.15 4.96
C ILE A 42 -0.65 0.00 5.22
N GLU A 43 0.66 -0.26 5.17
CA GLU A 43 1.69 0.76 5.38
C GLU A 43 1.59 1.89 4.35
N VAL A 44 1.34 1.58 3.08
CA VAL A 44 1.13 2.58 2.03
C VAL A 44 -0.09 3.44 2.29
N VAL A 45 -1.22 2.83 2.67
CA VAL A 45 -2.44 3.58 3.02
C VAL A 45 -2.17 4.50 4.20
N LEU A 46 -1.56 3.99 5.28
CA LEU A 46 -1.23 4.77 6.46
C LEU A 46 -0.27 5.93 6.14
N PHE A 47 0.72 5.72 5.28
CA PHE A 47 1.65 6.75 4.84
C PHE A 47 0.95 7.87 4.05
N LEU A 48 0.01 7.52 3.17
CA LEU A 48 -0.69 8.47 2.31
C LEU A 48 -1.83 9.21 3.03
N LEU A 49 -2.26 8.73 4.20
CA LEU A 49 -3.29 9.38 4.98
C LEU A 49 -2.78 10.70 5.59
N PRO A 50 -3.59 11.78 5.53
CA PRO A 50 -3.27 13.00 6.25
C PRO A 50 -3.33 12.76 7.76
N LYS A 51 -2.51 13.48 8.53
CA LYS A 51 -2.44 13.34 10.00
C LYS A 51 -3.80 13.45 10.70
N SER A 52 -4.71 14.26 10.16
CA SER A 52 -6.07 14.39 10.69
C SER A 52 -6.88 13.08 10.58
N ALA A 53 -6.71 12.32 9.50
CA ALA A 53 -7.41 11.05 9.32
C ALA A 53 -6.78 9.91 10.12
N LEU A 54 -5.46 9.97 10.39
CA LEU A 54 -4.78 9.01 11.27
C LEU A 54 -5.26 9.10 12.72
N ALA A 55 -5.62 10.30 13.20
CA ALA A 55 -6.13 10.51 14.55
C ALA A 55 -7.52 9.87 14.77
N ASP A 56 -8.26 9.62 13.69
CA ASP A 56 -9.58 8.98 13.72
C ASP A 56 -9.49 7.45 13.59
N LEU A 57 -8.29 6.88 13.39
CA LEU A 57 -8.10 5.43 13.37
C LEU A 57 -8.23 4.87 14.80
N PRO A 58 -8.96 3.75 15.00
CA PRO A 58 -8.98 3.09 16.29
C PRO A 58 -7.55 2.65 16.65
N THR A 59 -7.00 3.18 17.73
CA THR A 59 -5.81 2.59 18.35
C THR A 59 -6.19 1.21 18.88
N ALA A 60 -5.53 0.17 18.36
CA ALA A 60 -5.68 -1.20 18.83
C ALA A 60 -5.28 -1.35 20.31
#